data_AF-A0A5N5ZZU7-F1
#
_entry.id   AF-A0A5N5ZZU7-F1
#
_cell.length_a   1.000
_cell.length_b   1.000
_cell.length_c   1.000
_cell.angle_alpha   90.00
_cell.angle_beta   90.00
_cell.angle_gamma   90.00
#
_symmetry.space_group_name_H-M   'P 1'
#
loop_
_entity.id
_entity.type
_entity.pdbx_description
1 polymer ?
#
loop_
_entity_poly.entity_id
_entity_poly.type
_entity_poly.pdbx_seq_one_letter_code
_entity_poly.pdbx_strand_id
1 'polypeptide(L)'
;MPDRRDEPADHRPDHTVRALVVAGEPLPARVLMALHRLLGLGVAEVRRRVEAGQPLVDVELFGNDRYEVADRLRALLDLLAPHRVAVHECLGGDGPSEENRIEPAALLRLVAAPPEPAPEPVRPLPDPALSALIAEATGAAYRELRHRHPERLYLFALLTSGEANAPYAAACSVEGDARGGERWSLPDSPYAVWGYEEHFADVTRAFLARGDLFDPGRGGEAAVEAEYRLRLASMEEALRRLDAEGLFGTGRERGRLLLAAGTMPPDEEDAGAVRRLNPPGALREEWLRDAAEQPPLPADPVAAAERAAHTGPLAPPPNPTVAELWRLTPGWYLPDGTALYGPHSLAERNATYEVARYAPGWALVGDDGGGDGLLMRAPGPAFAPATGRASAEVFRLGLGALAPDVADEGTFVTDDLIGWATGRRSE
;
A
#
# COMPACT_ATOMS: atom_id res chain seq x y z
N MET A 1 33.17 42.48 3.50
CA MET A 1 32.22 42.00 4.51
C MET A 1 31.00 41.46 3.77
N PRO A 2 31.01 40.20 3.30
CA PRO A 2 29.81 39.60 2.73
C PRO A 2 28.99 38.93 3.84
N ASP A 3 27.82 39.53 4.07
CA ASP A 3 26.51 38.90 4.20
C ASP A 3 26.43 37.46 4.75
N ARG A 4 25.98 37.34 6.00
CA ARG A 4 25.51 36.08 6.58
C ARG A 4 24.13 35.79 6.00
N ARG A 5 24.05 34.76 5.17
CA ARG A 5 22.78 34.11 4.82
C ARG A 5 22.15 33.57 6.09
N ASP A 6 20.96 34.04 6.43
CA ASP A 6 20.07 33.38 7.38
C ASP A 6 19.69 32.00 6.79
N GLU A 7 20.05 30.93 7.49
CA GLU A 7 19.51 29.59 7.24
C GLU A 7 18.01 29.57 7.62
N PRO A 8 17.15 28.89 6.86
CA PRO A 8 15.75 28.76 7.24
C PRO A 8 15.65 27.95 8.54
N ALA A 9 14.92 28.48 9.53
CA ALA A 9 14.58 27.73 10.73
C ALA A 9 13.77 26.49 10.31
N ASP A 10 14.29 25.32 10.66
CA ASP A 10 13.67 24.00 10.46
C ASP A 10 12.32 23.95 11.19
N HIS A 11 11.24 24.30 10.47
CA HIS A 11 9.89 24.30 11.03
C HIS A 11 9.34 22.87 10.98
N ARG A 12 9.49 22.16 12.09
CA ARG A 12 8.99 20.80 12.25
C ARG A 12 7.59 20.79 12.89
N PRO A 13 6.70 19.86 12.49
CA PRO A 13 5.34 19.80 13.00
C PRO A 13 5.26 19.48 14.50
N ASP A 14 4.29 20.07 15.21
CA ASP A 14 4.15 20.01 16.68
C ASP A 14 3.90 18.60 17.26
N HIS A 15 3.59 17.61 16.44
CA HIS A 15 3.25 16.25 16.86
C HIS A 15 4.40 15.24 16.70
N THR A 16 5.56 15.64 16.18
CA THR A 16 6.70 14.73 15.99
C THR A 16 7.38 14.41 17.32
N VAL A 17 7.50 13.13 17.65
CA VAL A 17 8.27 12.68 18.83
C VAL A 17 9.71 12.37 18.43
N ARG A 18 10.68 12.97 19.14
CA ARG A 18 12.11 12.90 18.83
C ARG A 18 12.92 12.37 19.99
N ALA A 19 13.92 11.53 19.70
CA ALA A 19 14.93 11.14 20.68
C ALA A 19 16.23 11.92 20.47
N LEU A 20 16.70 12.55 21.54
CA LEU A 20 17.97 13.27 21.56
C LEU A 20 18.93 12.64 22.57
N VAL A 21 20.16 12.37 22.14
CA VAL A 21 21.20 11.82 23.01
C VAL A 21 22.32 12.84 23.20
N VAL A 22 22.58 13.23 24.45
CA VAL A 22 23.55 14.26 24.82
C VAL A 22 24.63 13.66 25.70
N ALA A 23 25.90 13.87 25.35
CA ALA A 23 27.02 13.50 26.22
C ALA A 23 27.14 14.53 27.36
N GLY A 24 27.15 14.06 28.60
CA GLY A 24 27.30 14.88 29.80
C GLY A 24 28.74 15.06 30.28
N GLU A 25 29.71 14.55 29.52
CA GLU A 25 31.14 14.65 29.82
C GLU A 25 32.00 14.56 28.54
N PRO A 26 33.25 15.05 28.56
CA PRO A 26 34.18 14.86 27.46
C PRO A 26 34.46 13.38 27.18
N LEU A 27 34.39 12.98 25.91
CA LEU A 27 34.57 11.59 25.51
C LEU A 27 36.02 11.30 25.06
N PRO A 28 36.59 10.10 25.36
CA PRO A 28 37.91 9.72 24.89
C PRO A 28 38.00 9.66 23.35
N ALA A 29 39.20 9.90 22.80
CA ALA A 29 39.42 9.91 21.35
C ALA A 29 38.94 8.64 20.64
N ARG A 30 39.09 7.47 21.27
CA ARG A 30 38.59 6.17 20.74
C ARG A 30 37.06 6.15 20.56
N VAL A 31 36.33 6.79 21.46
CA VAL A 31 34.86 6.87 21.45
C VAL A 31 34.41 7.89 20.42
N LEU A 32 35.06 9.05 20.34
CA LEU A 32 34.82 10.05 19.30
C LEU A 32 35.03 9.48 17.89
N MET A 33 36.05 8.65 17.69
CA MET A 33 36.29 7.96 16.42
C MET A 33 35.23 6.89 16.09
N ALA A 34 34.71 6.20 17.11
CA ALA A 34 33.63 5.23 16.93
C ALA A 34 32.30 5.93 16.61
N LEU A 35 31.99 7.03 17.29
CA LEU A 35 30.84 7.90 17.00
C LEU A 35 30.90 8.50 15.60
N HIS A 36 32.07 8.95 15.14
CA HIS A 36 32.25 9.41 13.76
C HIS A 36 31.81 8.36 12.73
N ARG A 37 32.23 7.10 12.91
CA ARG A 37 31.85 6.00 12.01
C ARG A 37 30.36 5.67 12.10
N LEU A 38 29.81 5.70 13.31
CA LEU A 38 28.41 5.34 13.56
C LEU A 38 27.42 6.42 13.06
N LEU A 39 27.80 7.70 13.15
CA LEU A 39 26.94 8.84 12.85
C LEU A 39 27.20 9.46 11.47
N GLY A 40 28.28 9.09 10.78
CA GLY A 40 28.69 9.70 9.51
C GLY A 40 29.15 11.16 9.63
N LEU A 41 29.24 11.72 10.84
CA LEU A 41 29.67 13.09 11.13
C LEU A 41 31.19 13.17 11.28
N GLY A 42 31.84 14.24 10.81
CA GLY A 42 33.29 14.43 11.02
C GLY A 42 33.71 14.41 12.50
N VAL A 43 34.90 13.89 12.83
CA VAL A 43 35.37 13.78 14.24
C VAL A 43 35.40 15.14 14.97
N ALA A 44 35.74 16.22 14.26
CA ALA A 44 35.72 17.57 14.82
C ALA A 44 34.29 18.06 15.14
N GLU A 45 33.31 17.64 14.33
CA GLU A 45 31.88 17.92 14.52
C GLU A 45 31.35 17.19 15.75
N VAL A 46 31.63 15.90 15.87
CA VAL A 46 31.25 15.09 17.05
C VAL A 46 31.84 15.69 18.32
N ARG A 47 33.13 16.04 18.31
CA ARG A 47 33.78 16.67 19.47
C ARG A 47 33.13 18.01 19.84
N ARG A 48 32.83 18.86 18.86
CA ARG A 48 32.16 20.15 19.10
C ARG A 48 30.80 19.95 19.76
N ARG A 49 30.01 18.98 19.29
CA ARG A 49 28.70 18.68 19.88
C ARG A 49 28.80 18.21 21.32
N VAL A 50 29.77 17.34 21.64
CA VAL A 50 30.05 16.91 23.02
C VAL A 50 30.44 18.10 23.90
N GLU A 51 31.37 18.94 23.45
CA GLU A 51 31.86 20.10 24.24
C GLU A 51 30.77 21.16 24.45
N ALA A 52 29.87 21.31 23.48
CA ALA A 52 28.77 22.27 23.53
C ALA A 52 27.48 21.70 24.17
N GLY A 53 27.48 20.43 24.62
CA GLY A 53 26.28 19.77 25.16
C GLY A 53 25.13 19.65 24.14
N GLN A 54 25.46 19.59 22.86
CA GLN A 54 24.49 19.47 21.78
C GLN A 54 24.11 18.00 21.52
N PRO A 55 22.90 17.74 20.97
CA PRO A 55 22.49 16.40 20.57
C PRO A 55 23.47 15.73 19.60
N LEU A 56 23.95 14.55 19.97
CA LEU A 56 24.73 13.66 19.10
C LEU A 56 23.85 13.04 18.03
N VAL A 57 22.60 12.77 18.38
CA VAL A 57 21.54 12.24 17.52
C VAL A 57 20.26 13.02 17.80
N ASP A 58 19.49 13.28 16.75
CA ASP A 58 18.16 13.87 16.75
C ASP A 58 17.36 13.10 15.70
N VAL A 59 16.49 12.21 16.17
CA VAL A 59 15.77 11.25 15.32
C VAL A 59 14.31 11.20 15.69
N GLU A 60 13.46 11.09 14.69
CA GLU A 60 12.02 10.92 14.86
C GLU A 60 11.72 9.45 15.17
N LEU A 61 10.89 9.19 16.18
CA LEU A 61 10.68 7.85 16.74
C LEU A 61 9.56 7.06 16.05
N PHE A 62 8.68 7.74 15.31
CA PHE A 62 7.48 7.15 14.69
C PHE A 62 7.42 7.34 13.16
N GLY A 63 8.57 7.56 12.51
CA GLY A 63 8.68 7.65 11.05
C GLY A 63 8.99 6.31 10.38
N ASN A 64 8.96 6.28 9.04
CA ASN A 64 9.17 5.07 8.21
C ASN A 64 10.53 4.40 8.45
N ASP A 65 11.55 5.14 8.89
CA ASP A 65 12.92 4.63 9.10
C ASP A 65 13.19 4.08 10.51
N ARG A 66 12.13 3.81 11.30
CA ARG A 66 12.26 3.51 12.75
C ARG A 66 13.24 2.39 13.07
N TYR A 67 13.39 1.39 12.20
CA TYR A 67 14.26 0.23 12.44
C TYR A 67 15.74 0.54 12.20
N GLU A 68 16.05 1.29 11.14
CA GLU A 68 17.43 1.77 10.92
C GLU A 68 17.85 2.75 12.03
N VAL A 69 16.90 3.58 12.47
CA VAL A 69 17.06 4.48 13.61
C VAL A 69 17.26 3.67 14.90
N ALA A 70 16.52 2.56 15.09
CA ALA A 70 16.61 1.70 16.26
C ALA A 70 17.98 1.05 16.44
N ASP A 71 18.51 0.44 15.38
CA ASP A 71 19.80 -0.23 15.45
C ASP A 71 20.95 0.77 15.64
N ARG A 72 20.85 1.93 14.99
CA ARG A 72 21.81 3.02 15.17
C ARG A 72 21.78 3.59 16.60
N LEU A 73 20.59 3.81 17.17
CA LEU A 73 20.41 4.25 18.55
C LEU A 73 20.94 3.22 19.54
N ARG A 74 20.69 1.93 19.31
CA ARG A 74 21.18 0.84 20.17
C ARG A 74 22.71 0.79 20.18
N ALA A 75 23.33 0.78 19.00
CA ALA A 75 24.79 0.80 18.88
C ALA A 75 25.43 2.04 19.52
N LEU A 76 24.74 3.20 19.47
CA LEU A 76 25.19 4.43 20.09
C LEU A 76 25.10 4.36 21.62
N LEU A 77 23.96 3.92 22.15
CA LEU A 77 23.77 3.81 23.59
C LEU A 77 24.69 2.74 24.20
N ASP A 78 24.94 1.63 23.51
CA ASP A 78 25.91 0.61 23.94
C ASP A 78 27.33 1.16 23.98
N LEU A 79 27.72 1.92 22.94
CA LEU A 79 29.03 2.58 22.88
C LEU A 79 29.23 3.60 24.01
N LEU A 80 28.16 4.29 24.41
CA LEU A 80 28.18 5.33 25.42
C LEU A 80 27.80 4.87 26.82
N ALA A 81 27.38 3.62 27.01
CA ALA A 81 26.98 3.06 28.31
C ALA A 81 28.00 3.27 29.45
N PRO A 82 29.33 3.27 29.20
CA PRO A 82 30.33 3.57 30.25
C PRO A 82 30.43 5.05 30.65
N HIS A 83 29.71 5.95 29.97
CA HIS A 83 29.87 7.39 30.05
C HIS A 83 28.62 8.08 30.56
N ARG A 84 28.76 9.31 31.06
CA ARG A 84 27.62 10.13 31.45
C ARG A 84 26.85 10.59 30.21
N VAL A 85 25.65 10.06 30.02
CA VAL A 85 24.74 10.39 28.91
C VAL A 85 23.38 10.82 29.46
N ALA A 86 22.76 11.80 28.81
CA ALA A 86 21.36 12.13 28.99
C ALA A 86 20.59 11.81 27.70
N VAL A 87 19.41 11.22 27.85
CA VAL A 87 18.51 10.87 26.76
C VAL A 87 17.21 11.64 26.99
N HIS A 88 16.70 12.26 25.93
CA HIS A 88 15.52 13.11 25.98
C HIS A 88 14.51 12.69 24.92
N GLU A 89 13.23 12.72 25.29
CA GLU A 89 12.09 12.53 24.39
C GLU A 89 11.39 13.87 24.19
N CYS A 90 11.60 14.52 23.05
CA CYS A 90 11.06 15.85 22.77
C CYS A 90 9.86 15.78 21.82
N LEU A 91 8.88 16.66 22.01
CA LEU A 91 7.75 16.86 21.12
C LEU A 91 7.97 18.09 20.23
N GLY A 92 7.71 17.97 18.93
CA GLY A 92 7.85 19.05 17.97
C GLY A 92 9.22 19.73 18.04
N GLY A 93 9.22 21.07 18.17
CA GLY A 93 10.42 21.91 18.27
C GLY A 93 11.14 21.92 19.63
N ASP A 94 10.68 21.16 20.63
CA ASP A 94 11.22 21.24 21.98
C ASP A 94 12.69 20.78 22.08
N GLY A 95 13.45 21.50 22.92
CA GLY A 95 14.84 21.16 23.23
C GLY A 95 14.99 20.20 24.42
N PRO A 96 16.17 19.60 24.62
CA PRO A 96 16.43 18.74 25.76
C PRO A 96 16.33 19.53 27.08
N SER A 97 15.59 18.98 28.05
CA SER A 97 15.40 19.52 29.40
C SER A 97 15.36 18.40 30.44
N GLU A 98 15.41 18.73 31.74
CA GLU A 98 15.24 17.70 32.78
C GLU A 98 13.80 17.15 32.82
N GLU A 99 12.80 17.90 32.32
CA GLU A 99 11.39 17.48 32.32
C GLU A 99 11.09 16.40 31.28
N ASN A 100 11.86 16.36 30.20
CA ASN A 100 11.71 15.40 29.11
C ASN A 100 12.81 14.33 29.08
N ARG A 101 13.52 14.18 30.20
CA ARG A 101 14.59 13.21 30.35
C ARG A 101 14.03 11.81 30.57
N ILE A 102 14.50 10.87 29.77
CA ILE A 102 14.13 9.46 29.88
C ILE A 102 15.35 8.58 30.16
N GLU A 103 15.10 7.42 30.75
CA GLU A 103 16.15 6.42 30.93
C GLU A 103 16.55 5.83 29.56
N PRO A 104 17.85 5.58 29.29
CA PRO A 104 18.29 4.93 28.04
C PRO A 104 17.57 3.61 27.79
N ALA A 105 17.30 2.84 28.85
CA ALA A 105 16.54 1.61 28.76
C ALA A 105 15.05 1.83 28.42
N ALA A 106 14.47 2.99 28.78
CA ALA A 106 13.12 3.36 28.38
C ALA A 106 13.07 3.72 26.90
N LEU A 107 14.04 4.47 26.39
CA LEU A 107 14.17 4.73 24.95
C LEU A 107 14.33 3.43 24.16
N LEU A 108 15.20 2.53 24.63
CA LEU A 108 15.37 1.23 24.00
C LEU A 108 14.09 0.39 24.04
N ARG A 109 13.26 0.49 25.07
CA ARG A 109 11.94 -0.18 25.10
C ARG A 109 10.92 0.47 24.19
N LEU A 110 10.93 1.80 24.04
CA LEU A 110 10.05 2.52 23.12
C LEU A 110 10.37 2.14 21.67
N VAL A 111 11.66 2.04 21.36
CA VAL A 111 12.18 1.75 20.02
C VAL A 111 12.25 0.24 19.73
N ALA A 112 12.34 -0.60 20.76
CA ALA A 112 12.28 -2.07 20.65
C ALA A 112 10.92 -2.66 21.02
N ALA A 113 9.91 -1.82 21.29
CA ALA A 113 8.55 -2.30 21.36
C ALA A 113 8.30 -3.04 20.04
N PRO A 114 7.83 -4.30 20.06
CA PRO A 114 7.34 -4.89 18.82
C PRO A 114 6.33 -3.90 18.25
N PRO A 115 6.24 -3.73 16.91
CA PRO A 115 5.10 -3.04 16.32
C PRO A 115 3.86 -3.44 17.12
N GLU A 116 3.01 -2.47 17.46
CA GLU A 116 1.62 -2.87 17.69
C GLU A 116 1.26 -3.78 16.52
N PRO A 117 0.71 -4.97 16.80
CA PRO A 117 0.39 -5.92 15.74
C PRO A 117 -0.35 -5.14 14.68
N ALA A 118 0.16 -5.17 13.44
CA ALA A 118 -0.42 -4.41 12.35
C ALA A 118 -1.95 -4.58 12.42
N PRO A 119 -2.72 -3.49 12.44
CA PRO A 119 -4.16 -3.57 12.63
C PRO A 119 -4.72 -4.61 11.66
N GLU A 120 -5.64 -5.45 12.16
CA GLU A 120 -6.20 -6.51 11.31
C GLU A 120 -6.74 -5.88 10.02
N PRO A 121 -6.38 -6.43 8.86
CA PRO A 121 -6.74 -5.83 7.59
C PRO A 121 -8.26 -5.74 7.47
N VAL A 122 -8.75 -4.55 7.20
CA VAL A 122 -10.19 -4.32 7.06
C VAL A 122 -10.63 -4.75 5.67
N ARG A 123 -11.53 -5.72 5.60
CA ARG A 123 -12.07 -6.18 4.32
C ARG A 123 -12.86 -5.06 3.64
N PRO A 124 -12.49 -4.65 2.41
CA PRO A 124 -13.16 -3.55 1.71
C PRO A 124 -14.51 -4.00 1.14
N LEU A 125 -15.59 -3.69 1.85
CA LEU A 125 -16.96 -4.00 1.44
C LEU A 125 -17.64 -2.73 0.88
N PRO A 126 -18.07 -2.74 -0.41
CA PRO A 126 -18.78 -1.60 -0.98
C PRO A 126 -20.17 -1.41 -0.38
N ASP A 127 -20.60 -0.16 -0.23
CA ASP A 127 -21.96 0.18 0.15
C ASP A 127 -22.87 0.11 -1.10
N PRO A 128 -23.89 -0.77 -1.14
CA PRO A 128 -24.68 -0.97 -2.35
C PRO A 128 -25.43 0.26 -2.84
N ALA A 129 -25.89 1.12 -1.92
CA ALA A 129 -26.63 2.33 -2.23
C ALA A 129 -25.68 3.42 -2.73
N LEU A 130 -24.53 3.57 -2.06
CA LEU A 130 -23.49 4.51 -2.50
C LEU A 130 -22.95 4.13 -3.89
N SER A 131 -22.63 2.84 -4.12
CA SER A 131 -22.20 2.35 -5.42
C SER A 131 -23.24 2.57 -6.52
N ALA A 132 -24.54 2.46 -6.22
CA ALA A 132 -25.59 2.72 -7.19
C ALA A 132 -25.64 4.21 -7.59
N LEU A 133 -25.56 5.12 -6.62
CA LEU A 133 -25.50 6.56 -6.87
C LEU A 133 -24.26 6.94 -7.69
N ILE A 134 -23.09 6.41 -7.31
CA ILE A 134 -21.85 6.64 -8.06
C ILE A 134 -21.98 6.10 -9.49
N ALA A 135 -22.55 4.91 -9.68
CA ALA A 135 -22.72 4.31 -11.00
C ALA A 135 -23.65 5.14 -11.91
N GLU A 136 -24.75 5.67 -11.37
CA GLU A 136 -25.67 6.53 -12.11
C GLU A 136 -24.96 7.80 -12.61
N ALA A 137 -24.31 8.53 -11.69
CA ALA A 137 -23.57 9.75 -12.00
C ALA A 137 -22.42 9.49 -13.01
N THR A 138 -21.64 8.44 -12.77
CA THR A 138 -20.52 8.05 -13.63
C THR A 138 -20.99 7.64 -15.02
N GLY A 139 -22.10 6.91 -15.11
CA GLY A 139 -22.69 6.51 -16.38
C GLY A 139 -23.18 7.71 -17.18
N ALA A 140 -23.78 8.71 -16.53
CA ALA A 140 -24.21 9.95 -17.19
C ALA A 140 -23.01 10.76 -17.69
N ALA A 141 -22.01 10.99 -16.83
CA ALA A 141 -20.79 11.71 -17.16
C ALA A 141 -20.01 11.05 -18.32
N TYR A 142 -19.87 9.72 -18.29
CA TYR A 142 -19.19 8.98 -19.35
C TYR A 142 -19.93 9.08 -20.69
N ARG A 143 -21.26 8.91 -20.71
CA ARG A 143 -22.03 9.03 -21.97
C ARG A 143 -21.93 10.42 -22.57
N GLU A 144 -21.97 11.45 -21.73
CA GLU A 144 -21.77 12.82 -22.17
C GLU A 144 -20.36 13.05 -22.72
N LEU A 145 -19.33 12.59 -22.01
CA LEU A 145 -17.94 12.66 -22.47
C LEU A 145 -17.79 12.03 -23.86
N ARG A 146 -18.31 10.81 -24.04
CA ARG A 146 -18.27 10.10 -25.33
C ARG A 146 -19.04 10.81 -26.44
N HIS A 147 -20.15 11.48 -26.10
CA HIS A 147 -20.96 12.21 -27.05
C HIS A 147 -20.28 13.50 -27.52
N ARG A 148 -19.72 14.29 -26.60
CA ARG A 148 -19.03 15.55 -26.90
C ARG A 148 -17.64 15.33 -27.50
N HIS A 149 -16.97 14.26 -27.09
CA HIS A 149 -15.60 13.93 -27.47
C HIS A 149 -15.53 12.46 -27.94
N PRO A 150 -15.83 12.18 -29.22
CA PRO A 150 -15.75 10.83 -29.81
C PRO A 150 -14.30 10.40 -30.07
N GLU A 151 -13.43 10.62 -29.09
CA GLU A 151 -11.99 10.37 -29.12
C GLU A 151 -11.66 8.94 -28.73
N ARG A 152 -10.38 8.57 -28.84
CA ARG A 152 -9.88 7.27 -28.40
C ARG A 152 -9.42 7.39 -26.96
N LEU A 153 -10.37 7.23 -26.04
CA LEU A 153 -10.10 7.12 -24.61
C LEU A 153 -9.29 5.84 -24.34
N TYR A 154 -8.26 5.96 -23.53
CA TYR A 154 -7.45 4.81 -23.08
C TYR A 154 -7.41 4.67 -21.55
N LEU A 155 -7.84 5.68 -20.80
CA LEU A 155 -8.02 5.63 -19.34
C LEU A 155 -9.29 6.40 -18.98
N PHE A 156 -10.11 5.83 -18.09
CA PHE A 156 -11.23 6.47 -17.44
C PHE A 156 -11.19 6.12 -15.96
N ALA A 157 -11.24 7.12 -15.09
CA ALA A 157 -11.01 6.96 -13.67
C ALA A 157 -12.09 7.65 -12.83
N LEU A 158 -12.40 7.05 -11.68
CA LEU A 158 -13.01 7.76 -10.55
C LEU A 158 -11.90 8.05 -9.54
N LEU A 159 -11.68 9.33 -9.26
CA LEU A 159 -10.66 9.77 -8.31
C LEU A 159 -11.30 10.43 -7.10
N THR A 160 -10.66 10.28 -5.95
CA THR A 160 -10.96 11.03 -4.73
C THR A 160 -9.68 11.63 -4.16
N SER A 161 -9.78 12.61 -3.26
CA SER A 161 -8.63 13.02 -2.44
C SER A 161 -8.25 11.95 -1.41
N GLY A 162 -7.09 12.11 -0.76
CA GLY A 162 -6.63 11.22 0.32
C GLY A 162 -7.57 11.17 1.54
N GLU A 163 -8.47 12.14 1.68
CA GLU A 163 -9.53 12.12 2.70
C GLU A 163 -10.79 11.34 2.27
N ALA A 164 -10.73 10.64 1.13
CA ALA A 164 -11.85 9.91 0.53
C ALA A 164 -13.13 10.77 0.42
N ASN A 165 -12.99 12.01 -0.07
CA ASN A 165 -14.12 12.87 -0.39
C ASN A 165 -14.96 12.34 -1.57
N ALA A 166 -16.03 13.06 -1.91
CA ALA A 166 -16.89 12.68 -3.04
C ALA A 166 -16.05 12.55 -4.33
N PRO A 167 -16.17 11.42 -5.06
CA PRO A 167 -15.33 11.18 -6.21
C PRO A 167 -15.70 12.06 -7.39
N TYR A 168 -14.75 12.23 -8.30
CA TYR A 168 -14.95 12.88 -9.60
C TYR A 168 -14.43 11.98 -10.72
N ALA A 169 -15.02 12.12 -11.91
CA ALA A 169 -14.56 11.41 -13.09
C ALA A 169 -13.40 12.16 -13.77
N ALA A 170 -12.43 11.41 -14.28
CA ALA A 170 -11.38 11.91 -15.14
C ALA A 170 -11.08 10.90 -16.26
N ALA A 171 -10.51 11.33 -17.37
CA ALA A 171 -10.20 10.45 -18.48
C ALA A 171 -8.94 10.90 -19.23
N CYS A 172 -8.25 9.99 -19.90
CA CYS A 172 -7.20 10.34 -20.87
C CYS A 172 -7.53 9.77 -22.24
N SER A 173 -7.12 10.49 -23.29
CA SER A 173 -7.34 10.11 -24.68
C SER A 173 -6.11 10.38 -25.53
N VAL A 174 -5.94 9.62 -26.61
CA VAL A 174 -4.80 9.81 -27.53
C VAL A 174 -4.80 11.22 -28.12
N GLU A 175 -5.99 11.75 -28.43
CA GLU A 175 -6.16 13.10 -28.96
C GLU A 175 -5.95 14.18 -27.89
N GLY A 176 -6.24 13.88 -26.61
CA GLY A 176 -5.94 14.74 -25.46
C GLY A 176 -4.45 14.90 -25.24
N ASP A 177 -3.70 13.79 -25.28
CA ASP A 177 -2.24 13.81 -25.20
C ASP A 177 -1.65 14.69 -26.31
N ALA A 178 -2.15 14.56 -27.55
CA ALA A 178 -1.70 15.36 -28.69
C ALA A 178 -2.00 16.87 -28.54
N ARG A 179 -2.92 17.28 -27.68
CA ARG A 179 -3.22 18.68 -27.35
C ARG A 179 -2.39 19.23 -26.19
N GLY A 180 -1.42 18.46 -25.71
CA GLY A 180 -0.54 18.84 -24.61
C GLY A 180 -0.86 18.17 -23.27
N GLY A 181 -1.78 17.20 -23.25
CA GLY A 181 -1.91 16.29 -22.11
C GLY A 181 -0.70 15.38 -21.97
N GLU A 182 -0.35 15.01 -20.75
CA GLU A 182 0.67 14.00 -20.48
C GLU A 182 0.01 12.63 -20.35
N ARG A 183 0.65 11.62 -20.96
CA ARG A 183 0.14 10.26 -20.93
C ARG A 183 0.03 9.79 -19.48
N TRP A 184 -1.13 9.22 -19.12
CA TRP A 184 -1.48 8.80 -17.75
C TRP A 184 -1.77 9.92 -16.76
N SER A 185 -1.43 11.18 -17.06
CA SER A 185 -1.74 12.31 -16.18
C SER A 185 -3.23 12.63 -16.25
N LEU A 186 -3.98 12.12 -15.28
CA LEU A 186 -5.37 12.48 -15.02
C LEU A 186 -5.56 13.96 -14.64
N PRO A 187 -4.71 14.61 -13.81
CA PRO A 187 -4.88 16.03 -13.49
C PRO A 187 -4.54 16.97 -14.66
N ASP A 188 -3.58 16.62 -15.52
CA ASP A 188 -3.24 17.44 -16.70
C ASP A 188 -4.10 17.13 -17.93
N SER A 189 -5.02 16.18 -17.79
CA SER A 189 -5.94 15.84 -18.87
C SER A 189 -6.96 16.96 -19.12
N PRO A 190 -7.34 17.21 -20.39
CA PRO A 190 -8.47 18.08 -20.71
C PRO A 190 -9.82 17.58 -20.15
N TYR A 191 -9.87 16.38 -19.59
CA TYR A 191 -11.06 15.76 -19.02
C TYR A 191 -10.96 15.56 -17.50
N ALA A 192 -10.08 16.28 -16.82
CA ALA A 192 -10.05 16.29 -15.36
C ALA A 192 -11.38 16.82 -14.79
N VAL A 193 -11.90 16.16 -13.74
CA VAL A 193 -13.12 16.58 -13.01
C VAL A 193 -14.36 16.68 -13.93
N TRP A 194 -14.44 15.81 -14.94
CA TRP A 194 -15.47 15.87 -15.97
C TRP A 194 -16.88 15.57 -15.43
N GLY A 195 -17.83 16.46 -15.72
CA GLY A 195 -19.25 16.27 -15.41
C GLY A 195 -19.57 16.34 -13.91
N TYR A 196 -18.64 16.85 -13.08
CA TYR A 196 -18.79 16.89 -11.63
C TYR A 196 -19.97 17.77 -11.20
N GLU A 197 -20.10 18.97 -11.77
CA GLU A 197 -21.20 19.89 -11.43
C GLU A 197 -22.55 19.35 -11.90
N GLU A 198 -22.59 18.69 -13.06
CA GLU A 198 -23.82 18.24 -13.70
C GLU A 198 -24.37 16.93 -13.13
N HIS A 199 -23.49 15.98 -12.80
CA HIS A 199 -23.89 14.59 -12.51
C HIS A 199 -23.61 14.14 -11.08
N PHE A 200 -22.68 14.77 -10.35
CA PHE A 200 -22.23 14.27 -9.04
C PHE A 200 -22.88 14.92 -7.82
N ALA A 201 -23.84 15.84 -7.99
CA ALA A 201 -24.49 16.54 -6.87
C ALA A 201 -25.08 15.62 -5.79
N ASP A 202 -25.76 14.54 -6.19
CA ASP A 202 -26.36 13.58 -5.25
C ASP A 202 -25.29 12.68 -4.59
N VAL A 203 -24.22 12.36 -5.30
CA VAL A 203 -23.05 11.66 -4.75
C VAL A 203 -22.38 12.54 -3.68
N THR A 204 -22.14 13.81 -3.97
CA THR A 204 -21.58 14.77 -3.00
C THR A 204 -22.44 14.88 -1.77
N ARG A 205 -23.77 14.94 -1.92
CA ARG A 205 -24.70 14.96 -0.76
C ARG A 205 -24.60 13.67 0.06
N ALA A 206 -24.47 12.52 -0.60
CA ALA A 206 -24.32 11.23 0.09
C ALA A 206 -23.01 11.17 0.89
N PHE A 207 -21.88 11.62 0.32
CA PHE A 207 -20.61 11.68 1.05
C PHE A 207 -20.65 12.66 2.23
N LEU A 208 -21.21 13.85 2.04
CA LEU A 208 -21.37 14.82 3.13
C LEU A 208 -22.25 14.29 4.27
N ALA A 209 -23.32 13.55 3.96
CA ALA A 209 -24.19 12.94 4.96
C ALA A 209 -23.48 11.85 5.78
N ARG A 210 -22.40 11.26 5.25
CA ARG A 210 -21.56 10.31 5.98
C ARG A 210 -20.58 11.00 6.93
N GLY A 211 -20.36 12.31 6.79
CA GLY A 211 -19.46 13.11 7.64
C GLY A 211 -17.99 13.12 7.20
N ASP A 212 -17.18 13.90 7.92
CA ASP A 212 -15.72 13.99 7.74
C ASP A 212 -15.06 12.68 8.20
N LEU A 213 -14.11 12.17 7.41
CA LEU A 213 -13.38 10.94 7.70
C LEU A 213 -12.54 11.07 8.97
N PHE A 214 -12.01 12.27 9.24
CA PHE A 214 -11.12 12.55 10.37
C PHE A 214 -11.82 13.29 11.53
N ASP A 215 -13.16 13.23 11.57
CA ASP A 215 -13.91 13.71 12.72
C ASP A 215 -13.47 12.95 13.99
N PRO A 216 -12.99 13.63 15.05
CA PRO A 216 -12.62 13.00 16.32
C PRO A 216 -13.74 12.16 16.95
N GLY A 217 -15.00 12.39 16.56
CA GLY A 217 -16.18 11.63 17.00
C GLY A 217 -16.54 10.39 16.18
N ARG A 218 -15.86 10.10 15.05
CA ARG A 218 -16.20 8.98 14.14
C ARG A 218 -15.92 7.59 14.73
N GLY A 219 -15.14 7.53 15.79
CA GLY A 219 -14.63 6.29 16.39
C GLY A 219 -13.10 6.27 16.32
N GLY A 220 -12.49 5.15 16.72
CA GLY A 220 -11.04 4.97 16.60
C GLY A 220 -10.58 4.71 15.16
N GLU A 221 -9.28 4.55 14.97
CA GLU A 221 -8.61 4.35 13.68
C GLU A 221 -9.26 3.25 12.82
N ALA A 222 -9.66 2.13 13.42
CA ALA A 222 -10.32 1.04 12.69
C ALA A 222 -11.66 1.46 12.03
N ALA A 223 -12.41 2.38 12.65
CA ALA A 223 -13.66 2.88 12.06
C ALA A 223 -13.41 3.86 10.91
N VAL A 224 -12.34 4.65 11.01
CA VAL A 224 -11.87 5.55 9.94
C VAL A 224 -11.42 4.71 8.74
N GLU A 225 -10.59 3.70 8.98
CA GLU A 225 -10.10 2.79 7.95
C GLU A 225 -11.24 2.03 7.26
N ALA A 226 -12.20 1.51 8.03
CA ALA A 226 -13.37 0.82 7.46
C ALA A 226 -14.21 1.72 6.54
N GLU A 227 -14.42 2.98 6.93
CA GLU A 227 -15.14 3.94 6.10
C GLU A 227 -14.33 4.30 4.84
N TYR A 228 -13.02 4.53 4.98
CA TYR A 228 -12.12 4.85 3.88
C TYR A 228 -12.15 3.74 2.81
N ARG A 229 -11.93 2.50 3.24
CA ARG A 229 -12.00 1.29 2.40
C ARG A 229 -13.36 1.13 1.75
N LEU A 230 -14.45 1.36 2.47
CA LEU A 230 -15.80 1.29 1.94
C LEU A 230 -16.03 2.30 0.82
N ARG A 231 -15.56 3.55 0.96
CA ARG A 231 -15.73 4.60 -0.05
C ARG A 231 -15.01 4.24 -1.35
N LEU A 232 -13.73 3.85 -1.27
CA LEU A 232 -12.96 3.40 -2.44
C LEU A 232 -13.55 2.13 -3.06
N ALA A 233 -13.96 1.16 -2.25
CA ALA A 233 -14.60 -0.05 -2.73
C ALA A 233 -15.90 0.25 -3.48
N SER A 234 -16.65 1.25 -3.01
CA SER A 234 -17.91 1.68 -3.62
C SER A 234 -17.71 2.32 -5.00
N MET A 235 -16.61 3.06 -5.19
CA MET A 235 -16.19 3.61 -6.49
C MET A 235 -15.82 2.50 -7.47
N GLU A 236 -14.99 1.54 -7.05
CA GLU A 236 -14.61 0.40 -7.88
C GLU A 236 -15.85 -0.43 -8.26
N GLU A 237 -16.74 -0.69 -7.31
CA GLU A 237 -17.99 -1.42 -7.54
C GLU A 237 -18.90 -0.71 -8.55
N ALA A 238 -18.96 0.62 -8.53
CA ALA A 238 -19.71 1.40 -9.51
C ALA A 238 -19.16 1.20 -10.94
N LEU A 239 -17.85 1.31 -11.12
CA LEU A 239 -17.20 1.05 -12.43
C LEU A 239 -17.41 -0.40 -12.87
N ARG A 240 -17.28 -1.35 -11.95
CA ARG A 240 -17.48 -2.78 -12.22
C ARG A 240 -18.89 -3.09 -12.71
N ARG A 241 -19.93 -2.48 -12.10
CA ARG A 241 -21.33 -2.63 -12.53
C ARG A 241 -21.53 -2.12 -13.95
N LEU A 242 -21.07 -0.90 -14.23
CA LEU A 242 -21.17 -0.29 -15.55
C LEU A 242 -20.39 -1.09 -16.61
N ASP A 243 -19.25 -1.68 -16.24
CA ASP A 243 -18.48 -2.56 -17.12
C ASP A 243 -19.21 -3.87 -17.44
N ALA A 244 -19.82 -4.50 -16.43
CA ALA A 244 -20.64 -5.69 -16.62
C ALA A 244 -21.87 -5.43 -17.50
N GLU A 245 -22.41 -4.20 -17.49
CA GLU A 245 -23.48 -3.73 -18.39
C GLU A 245 -22.99 -3.43 -19.81
N GLY A 246 -21.67 -3.41 -20.03
CA GLY A 246 -21.05 -3.14 -21.34
C GLY A 246 -20.92 -1.66 -21.70
N LEU A 247 -21.06 -0.74 -20.73
CA LEU A 247 -20.93 0.71 -20.98
C LEU A 247 -19.58 1.08 -21.61
N PHE A 248 -18.52 0.41 -21.17
CA PHE A 248 -17.14 0.64 -21.61
C PHE A 248 -16.74 -0.19 -22.85
N GLY A 249 -17.73 -0.76 -23.54
CA GLY A 249 -17.54 -1.66 -24.67
C GLY A 249 -17.44 -3.13 -24.26
N THR A 250 -17.24 -4.01 -25.24
CA THR A 250 -17.10 -5.45 -25.02
C THR A 250 -15.91 -6.03 -25.79
N GLY A 251 -15.40 -7.19 -25.34
CA GLY A 251 -14.31 -7.90 -26.01
C GLY A 251 -13.09 -7.03 -26.30
N ARG A 252 -12.73 -6.88 -27.58
CA ARG A 252 -11.56 -6.08 -28.00
C ARG A 252 -11.72 -4.59 -27.77
N GLU A 253 -12.94 -4.06 -27.81
CA GLU A 253 -13.18 -2.63 -27.56
C GLU A 253 -12.93 -2.32 -26.09
N ARG A 254 -13.42 -3.18 -25.19
CA ARG A 254 -13.20 -3.04 -23.75
C ARG A 254 -11.72 -3.08 -23.38
N GLY A 255 -10.93 -3.92 -24.05
CA GLY A 255 -9.47 -4.02 -23.83
C GLY A 255 -8.67 -2.80 -24.29
N ARG A 256 -9.29 -1.77 -24.87
CA ARG A 256 -8.62 -0.52 -25.29
C ARG A 256 -8.77 0.63 -24.29
N LEU A 257 -9.57 0.43 -23.24
CA LEU A 257 -9.81 1.42 -22.19
C LEU A 257 -9.42 0.80 -20.85
N LEU A 258 -8.66 1.50 -20.02
CA LEU A 258 -8.48 1.14 -18.62
C LEU A 258 -9.52 1.85 -17.76
N LEU A 259 -10.03 1.12 -16.77
CA LEU A 259 -10.83 1.68 -15.68
C LEU A 259 -9.96 1.76 -14.43
N ALA A 260 -9.99 2.89 -13.73
CA ALA A 260 -9.29 3.06 -12.46
C ALA A 260 -10.22 3.65 -11.39
N ALA A 261 -10.03 3.23 -10.15
CA ALA A 261 -10.60 3.87 -8.98
C ALA A 261 -9.46 4.05 -7.98
N GLY A 262 -9.26 5.26 -7.47
CA GLY A 262 -8.09 5.55 -6.65
C GLY A 262 -8.06 6.95 -6.07
N THR A 263 -6.92 7.32 -5.49
CA THR A 263 -6.72 8.64 -4.87
C THR A 263 -5.94 9.61 -5.74
N MET A 264 -6.00 10.88 -5.36
CA MET A 264 -5.14 11.94 -5.85
C MET A 264 -4.54 12.68 -4.62
N PRO A 265 -3.20 12.67 -4.44
CA PRO A 265 -2.20 11.99 -5.27
C PRO A 265 -2.38 10.46 -5.35
N PRO A 266 -1.85 9.80 -6.40
CA PRO A 266 -1.93 8.35 -6.55
C PRO A 266 -1.23 7.62 -5.39
N ASP A 267 -1.74 6.44 -5.07
CA ASP A 267 -1.22 5.57 -4.01
C ASP A 267 -0.80 4.20 -4.57
N GLU A 268 0.06 3.48 -3.84
CA GLU A 268 0.51 2.13 -4.22
C GLU A 268 -0.68 1.15 -4.39
N GLU A 269 -1.74 1.32 -3.60
CA GLU A 269 -2.94 0.47 -3.61
C GLU A 269 -3.81 0.63 -4.87
N ASP A 270 -3.67 1.73 -5.62
CA ASP A 270 -4.44 2.00 -6.84
C ASP A 270 -4.21 0.91 -7.91
N ALA A 271 -3.01 0.30 -7.91
CA ALA A 271 -2.67 -0.80 -8.80
C ALA A 271 -3.60 -2.02 -8.62
N GLY A 272 -4.00 -2.31 -7.38
CA GLY A 272 -4.94 -3.38 -7.05
C GLY A 272 -6.29 -3.17 -7.71
N ALA A 273 -6.84 -1.95 -7.64
CA ALA A 273 -8.10 -1.60 -8.28
C ALA A 273 -8.02 -1.75 -9.81
N VAL A 274 -6.93 -1.29 -10.44
CA VAL A 274 -6.71 -1.44 -11.88
C VAL A 274 -6.64 -2.91 -12.31
N ARG A 275 -6.02 -3.80 -11.51
CA ARG A 275 -6.01 -5.25 -11.79
C ARG A 275 -7.40 -5.87 -11.70
N ARG A 276 -8.19 -5.49 -10.69
CA ARG A 276 -9.54 -6.02 -10.45
C ARG A 276 -10.57 -5.52 -11.45
N LEU A 277 -10.37 -4.33 -12.01
CA LEU A 277 -11.28 -3.71 -12.98
C LEU A 277 -10.96 -4.05 -14.42
N ASN A 278 -9.76 -4.55 -14.76
CA ASN A 278 -9.34 -4.68 -16.15
C ASN A 278 -8.80 -6.06 -16.51
N PRO A 279 -9.13 -6.57 -17.73
CA PRO A 279 -8.53 -7.79 -18.23
C PRO A 279 -7.01 -7.63 -18.40
N PRO A 280 -6.25 -8.73 -18.31
CA PRO A 280 -4.84 -8.71 -18.68
C PRO A 280 -4.67 -8.31 -20.15
N GLY A 281 -3.72 -7.43 -20.41
CA GLY A 281 -3.43 -6.92 -21.74
C GLY A 281 -2.36 -5.84 -21.73
N ALA A 282 -1.82 -5.54 -22.91
CA ALA A 282 -0.69 -4.64 -23.09
C ALA A 282 -0.91 -3.25 -22.47
N LEU A 283 -2.12 -2.69 -22.60
CA LEU A 283 -2.43 -1.37 -22.04
C LEU A 283 -2.35 -1.36 -20.51
N ARG A 284 -2.86 -2.41 -19.86
CA ARG A 284 -2.80 -2.57 -18.40
C ARG A 284 -1.36 -2.76 -17.93
N GLU A 285 -0.59 -3.60 -18.62
CA GLU A 285 0.83 -3.83 -18.32
C GLU A 285 1.68 -2.59 -18.54
N GLU A 286 1.31 -1.73 -19.47
CA GLU A 286 1.96 -0.44 -19.69
C GLU A 286 1.68 0.52 -18.54
N TRP A 287 0.41 0.68 -18.15
CA TRP A 287 0.06 1.53 -17.02
C TRP A 287 0.71 1.06 -15.70
N LEU A 288 0.69 -0.26 -15.43
CA LEU A 288 1.32 -0.82 -14.23
C LEU A 288 2.84 -0.61 -14.16
N ARG A 289 3.50 -0.38 -15.29
CA ARG A 289 4.95 -0.13 -15.33
C ARG A 289 5.28 1.35 -15.26
N ASP A 290 4.49 2.17 -15.94
CA ASP A 290 4.86 3.55 -16.22
C ASP A 290 4.15 4.55 -15.30
N ALA A 291 3.04 4.16 -14.67
CA ALA A 291 2.17 5.07 -13.91
C ALA A 291 1.72 4.55 -12.53
N ALA A 292 1.83 3.25 -12.25
CA ALA A 292 1.51 2.74 -10.92
C ALA A 292 2.62 3.11 -9.92
N GLU A 293 2.22 3.57 -8.73
CA GLU A 293 3.15 3.82 -7.62
C GLU A 293 3.62 2.53 -6.95
N GLN A 294 2.93 1.41 -7.20
CA GLN A 294 3.28 0.12 -6.62
C GLN A 294 4.71 -0.30 -6.99
N PRO A 295 5.55 -0.67 -6.00
CA PRO A 295 6.88 -1.18 -6.27
C PRO A 295 6.85 -2.42 -7.19
N PRO A 296 7.87 -2.58 -8.06
CA PRO A 296 7.95 -3.74 -8.93
C PRO A 296 8.21 -5.04 -8.14
N LEU A 297 7.58 -6.12 -8.59
CA LEU A 297 7.83 -7.47 -8.10
C LEU A 297 9.11 -8.05 -8.73
N PRO A 298 10.23 -8.22 -8.00
CA PRO A 298 11.38 -8.91 -8.56
C PRO A 298 11.10 -10.41 -8.70
N ALA A 299 11.89 -11.08 -9.53
CA ALA A 299 11.90 -12.54 -9.56
C ALA A 299 12.52 -13.10 -8.28
N ASP A 300 11.86 -14.09 -7.68
CA ASP A 300 12.44 -14.90 -6.61
C ASP A 300 13.41 -15.96 -7.20
N PRO A 301 14.70 -15.94 -6.83
CA PRO A 301 15.69 -16.86 -7.39
C PRO A 301 15.48 -18.31 -6.94
N VAL A 302 14.92 -18.53 -5.74
CA VAL A 302 14.67 -19.87 -5.19
C VAL A 302 13.49 -20.50 -5.92
N ALA A 303 12.35 -19.80 -5.99
CA ALA A 303 11.17 -20.26 -6.72
C ALA A 303 11.48 -20.46 -8.21
N ALA A 304 12.30 -19.59 -8.81
CA ALA A 304 12.76 -19.77 -10.19
C ALA A 304 13.62 -21.04 -10.37
N ALA A 305 14.52 -21.33 -9.43
CA ALA A 305 15.35 -22.53 -9.46
C ALA A 305 14.53 -23.82 -9.27
N GLU A 306 13.59 -23.82 -8.31
CA GLU A 306 12.65 -24.93 -8.09
C GLU A 306 11.81 -25.19 -9.34
N ARG A 307 11.29 -24.11 -9.94
CA ARG A 307 10.55 -24.19 -11.20
C ARG A 307 11.39 -24.78 -12.33
N ALA A 308 12.67 -24.41 -12.44
CA ALA A 308 13.57 -24.95 -13.46
C ALA A 308 13.92 -26.43 -13.22
N ALA A 309 13.97 -26.87 -11.96
CA ALA A 309 14.25 -28.25 -11.60
C ALA A 309 13.02 -29.17 -11.70
N HIS A 310 11.81 -28.61 -11.66
CA HIS A 310 10.56 -29.38 -11.75
C HIS A 310 10.39 -30.03 -13.12
N THR A 311 10.13 -31.34 -13.11
CA THR A 311 9.94 -32.15 -14.34
C THR A 311 8.50 -32.62 -14.54
N GLY A 312 7.64 -32.39 -13.54
CA GLY A 312 6.24 -32.80 -13.58
C GLY A 312 5.34 -31.83 -14.34
N PRO A 313 4.03 -32.15 -14.46
CA PRO A 313 3.06 -31.20 -14.97
C PRO A 313 2.99 -29.97 -14.06
N LEU A 314 2.68 -28.83 -14.68
CA LEU A 314 2.50 -27.56 -13.99
C LEU A 314 1.02 -27.31 -13.75
N ALA A 315 0.70 -26.77 -12.58
CA ALA A 315 -0.65 -26.36 -12.27
C ALA A 315 -1.08 -25.20 -13.19
N PRO A 316 -2.33 -25.19 -13.68
CA PRO A 316 -2.92 -23.99 -14.23
C PRO A 316 -3.16 -22.95 -13.12
N PRO A 317 -3.14 -21.65 -13.43
CA PRO A 317 -3.41 -20.63 -12.42
C PRO A 317 -4.88 -20.70 -11.98
N PRO A 318 -5.17 -20.68 -10.67
CA PRO A 318 -6.54 -20.79 -10.15
C PRO A 318 -7.37 -19.53 -10.39
N ASN A 319 -6.74 -18.36 -10.51
CA ASN A 319 -7.42 -17.08 -10.73
C ASN A 319 -6.51 -16.10 -11.53
N PRO A 320 -7.05 -14.95 -12.00
CA PRO A 320 -6.28 -13.97 -12.77
C PRO A 320 -5.08 -13.38 -12.01
N THR A 321 -5.22 -13.17 -10.69
CA THR A 321 -4.17 -12.61 -9.83
C THR A 321 -2.96 -13.53 -9.76
N VAL A 322 -3.18 -14.83 -9.51
CA VAL A 322 -2.11 -15.83 -9.50
C VAL A 322 -1.52 -16.02 -10.90
N ALA A 323 -2.33 -15.93 -11.95
CA ALA A 323 -1.83 -15.95 -13.33
C ALA A 323 -0.87 -14.78 -13.61
N GLU A 324 -1.14 -13.60 -13.06
CA GLU A 324 -0.28 -12.43 -13.15
C GLU A 324 0.99 -12.57 -12.31
N LEU A 325 0.85 -13.01 -11.05
CA LEU A 325 1.99 -13.33 -10.19
C LEU A 325 2.98 -14.24 -10.93
N TRP A 326 2.49 -15.33 -11.53
CA TRP A 326 3.33 -16.30 -12.24
C TRP A 326 3.97 -15.78 -13.54
N ARG A 327 3.49 -14.69 -14.12
CA ARG A 327 4.18 -14.00 -15.22
C ARG A 327 5.36 -13.17 -14.72
N LEU A 328 5.27 -12.66 -13.49
CA LEU A 328 6.32 -11.87 -12.84
C LEU A 328 7.36 -12.79 -12.17
N THR A 329 6.90 -13.78 -11.40
CA THR A 329 7.73 -14.74 -10.69
C THR A 329 6.97 -16.06 -10.45
N PRO A 330 7.59 -17.23 -10.64
CA PRO A 330 6.90 -18.52 -10.51
C PRO A 330 6.76 -18.96 -9.05
N GLY A 331 6.18 -18.11 -8.19
CA GLY A 331 6.15 -18.25 -6.74
C GLY A 331 7.13 -17.30 -6.05
N TRP A 332 6.96 -17.11 -4.75
CA TRP A 332 7.77 -16.16 -3.98
C TRP A 332 7.90 -16.58 -2.52
N TYR A 333 9.11 -16.54 -1.97
CA TYR A 333 9.36 -16.74 -0.55
C TYR A 333 9.70 -15.40 0.12
N LEU A 334 8.90 -15.00 1.11
CA LEU A 334 9.08 -13.76 1.86
C LEU A 334 9.98 -13.98 3.09
N PRO A 335 10.68 -12.93 3.58
CA PRO A 335 11.59 -13.05 4.73
C PRO A 335 10.91 -13.51 6.03
N ASP A 336 9.61 -13.26 6.18
CA ASP A 336 8.80 -13.65 7.35
C ASP A 336 8.43 -15.15 7.36
N GLY A 337 8.84 -15.90 6.34
CA GLY A 337 8.53 -17.33 6.19
C GLY A 337 7.29 -17.59 5.33
N THR A 338 6.55 -16.56 4.94
CA THR A 338 5.41 -16.70 4.03
C THR A 338 5.87 -17.19 2.66
N ALA A 339 5.15 -18.16 2.11
CA ALA A 339 5.36 -18.67 0.76
C ALA A 339 4.14 -18.39 -0.12
N LEU A 340 4.37 -17.84 -1.30
CA LEU A 340 3.42 -17.81 -2.42
C LEU A 340 3.80 -18.89 -3.42
N TYR A 341 2.88 -19.80 -3.71
CA TYR A 341 3.19 -20.99 -4.47
C TYR A 341 3.34 -20.73 -5.95
N GLY A 342 4.36 -21.36 -6.51
CA GLY A 342 4.59 -21.43 -7.94
C GLY A 342 3.71 -22.47 -8.63
N PRO A 343 3.71 -22.48 -9.97
CA PRO A 343 2.94 -23.46 -10.72
C PRO A 343 3.50 -24.88 -10.60
N HIS A 344 4.76 -25.03 -10.18
CA HIS A 344 5.41 -26.32 -9.92
C HIS A 344 4.96 -26.95 -8.60
N SER A 345 4.58 -26.16 -7.59
CA SER A 345 4.23 -26.67 -6.25
C SER A 345 2.73 -26.66 -5.96
N LEU A 346 1.95 -25.78 -6.60
CA LEU A 346 0.55 -25.54 -6.24
C LEU A 346 -0.31 -26.81 -6.27
N ALA A 347 -0.17 -27.66 -7.29
CA ALA A 347 -0.96 -28.88 -7.41
C ALA A 347 -0.68 -29.89 -6.28
N GLU A 348 0.59 -30.09 -5.94
CA GLU A 348 1.00 -31.00 -4.85
C GLU A 348 0.50 -30.49 -3.49
N ARG A 349 0.65 -29.19 -3.22
CA ARG A 349 0.20 -28.56 -1.97
C ARG A 349 -1.32 -28.67 -1.80
N ASN A 350 -2.10 -28.35 -2.83
CA ASN A 350 -3.56 -28.47 -2.79
C ASN A 350 -4.01 -29.93 -2.61
N ALA A 351 -3.31 -30.90 -3.21
CA ALA A 351 -3.60 -32.32 -3.02
C ALA A 351 -3.26 -32.81 -1.61
N THR A 352 -2.13 -32.36 -1.06
CA THR A 352 -1.65 -32.72 0.29
C THR A 352 -2.66 -32.33 1.36
N TYR A 353 -3.25 -31.14 1.25
CA TYR A 353 -4.25 -30.65 2.19
C TYR A 353 -5.69 -30.96 1.78
N GLU A 354 -5.89 -31.80 0.75
CA GLU A 354 -7.20 -32.17 0.23
C GLU A 354 -8.13 -30.95 -0.02
N VAL A 355 -7.59 -29.83 -0.51
CA VAL A 355 -8.31 -28.55 -0.61
C VAL A 355 -9.60 -28.70 -1.42
N ALA A 356 -9.57 -29.46 -2.52
CA ALA A 356 -10.74 -29.71 -3.35
C ALA A 356 -11.90 -30.42 -2.61
N ARG A 357 -11.59 -31.16 -1.52
CA ARG A 357 -12.56 -31.84 -0.68
C ARG A 357 -13.09 -30.94 0.42
N TYR A 358 -12.20 -30.24 1.13
CA TYR A 358 -12.57 -29.48 2.32
C TYR A 358 -12.98 -28.04 2.03
N ALA A 359 -12.43 -27.43 0.98
CA ALA A 359 -12.72 -26.07 0.53
C ALA A 359 -13.00 -26.02 -0.99
N PRO A 360 -14.09 -26.66 -1.47
CA PRO A 360 -14.41 -26.70 -2.90
C PRO A 360 -14.59 -25.29 -3.48
N GLY A 361 -14.00 -25.04 -4.65
CA GLY A 361 -14.03 -23.72 -5.31
C GLY A 361 -12.94 -22.75 -4.84
N TRP A 362 -12.10 -23.17 -3.89
CA TRP A 362 -10.92 -22.43 -3.42
C TRP A 362 -9.63 -23.12 -3.87
N ALA A 363 -8.55 -22.35 -3.87
CA ALA A 363 -7.20 -22.84 -4.06
C ALA A 363 -6.31 -22.32 -2.94
N LEU A 364 -5.47 -23.21 -2.39
CA LEU A 364 -4.36 -22.85 -1.53
C LEU A 364 -3.23 -22.28 -2.40
N VAL A 365 -3.03 -20.98 -2.32
CA VAL A 365 -2.07 -20.22 -3.15
C VAL A 365 -0.77 -19.92 -2.41
N GLY A 366 -0.70 -20.19 -1.11
CA GLY A 366 0.46 -19.96 -0.27
C GLY A 366 0.22 -20.41 1.17
N ASP A 367 1.21 -20.21 2.04
CA ASP A 367 1.12 -20.47 3.47
C ASP A 367 2.04 -19.51 4.25
N ASP A 368 1.85 -19.40 5.56
CA ASP A 368 2.64 -18.54 6.43
C ASP A 368 3.83 -19.25 7.12
N GLY A 369 4.10 -20.51 6.77
CA GLY A 369 5.08 -21.38 7.44
C GLY A 369 4.68 -21.84 8.84
N GLY A 370 3.61 -21.28 9.42
CA GLY A 370 3.10 -21.52 10.77
C GLY A 370 1.93 -22.50 10.85
N GLY A 371 1.43 -22.95 9.70
CA GLY A 371 0.32 -23.92 9.61
C GLY A 371 -0.98 -23.32 9.08
N ASP A 372 -1.01 -22.02 8.77
CA ASP A 372 -2.13 -21.38 8.10
C ASP A 372 -1.87 -21.26 6.60
N GLY A 373 -2.92 -21.50 5.83
CA GLY A 373 -2.92 -21.41 4.38
C GLY A 373 -3.47 -20.07 3.91
N LEU A 374 -2.91 -19.55 2.81
CA LEU A 374 -3.48 -18.45 2.04
C LEU A 374 -4.37 -19.03 0.94
N LEU A 375 -5.66 -18.71 0.99
CA LEU A 375 -6.68 -19.23 0.09
C LEU A 375 -7.31 -18.13 -0.74
N MET A 376 -7.55 -18.43 -2.02
CA MET A 376 -8.28 -17.57 -2.94
C MET A 376 -9.34 -18.37 -3.68
N ARG A 377 -10.39 -17.70 -4.16
CA ARG A 377 -11.36 -18.34 -5.05
C ARG A 377 -10.67 -18.79 -6.34
N ALA A 378 -11.10 -19.93 -6.88
CA ALA A 378 -10.49 -20.58 -8.04
C ALA A 378 -11.44 -20.66 -9.26
N PRO A 379 -11.96 -19.53 -9.80
CA PRO A 379 -12.83 -19.54 -10.98
C PRO A 379 -12.10 -19.87 -12.29
N GLY A 380 -10.77 -20.01 -12.24
CA GLY A 380 -9.89 -20.11 -13.40
C GLY A 380 -9.23 -18.77 -13.76
N PRO A 381 -8.27 -18.77 -14.68
CA PRO A 381 -7.40 -17.61 -14.93
C PRO A 381 -8.04 -16.52 -15.79
N ALA A 382 -9.26 -16.74 -16.28
CA ALA A 382 -9.96 -15.78 -17.11
C ALA A 382 -10.47 -14.61 -16.28
N PHE A 383 -10.27 -13.39 -16.78
CA PHE A 383 -10.87 -12.20 -16.19
C PHE A 383 -12.39 -12.18 -16.42
N ALA A 384 -13.15 -11.87 -15.38
CA ALA A 384 -14.58 -11.64 -15.45
C ALA A 384 -14.95 -10.42 -14.60
N PRO A 385 -15.49 -9.33 -15.18
CA PRO A 385 -15.85 -8.13 -14.44
C PRO A 385 -16.78 -8.42 -13.25
N ALA A 386 -17.70 -9.38 -13.41
CA ALA A 386 -18.67 -9.74 -12.38
C ALA A 386 -18.03 -10.29 -11.10
N THR A 387 -16.88 -10.95 -11.20
CA THR A 387 -16.24 -11.67 -10.08
C THR A 387 -14.84 -11.15 -9.75
N GLY A 388 -14.36 -10.10 -10.45
CA GLY A 388 -13.00 -9.58 -10.34
C GLY A 388 -12.55 -9.38 -8.90
N ARG A 389 -13.32 -8.61 -8.11
CA ARG A 389 -13.07 -8.37 -6.68
C ARG A 389 -13.02 -9.65 -5.86
N ALA A 390 -14.10 -10.43 -5.87
CA ALA A 390 -14.19 -11.65 -5.05
C ALA A 390 -13.11 -12.68 -5.41
N SER A 391 -12.62 -12.69 -6.65
CA SER A 391 -11.53 -13.60 -7.07
C SER A 391 -10.13 -13.13 -6.67
N ALA A 392 -9.98 -11.86 -6.29
CA ALA A 392 -8.72 -11.27 -5.85
C ALA A 392 -8.54 -11.28 -4.32
N GLU A 393 -9.62 -11.53 -3.57
CA GLU A 393 -9.56 -11.66 -2.11
C GLU A 393 -8.73 -12.88 -1.69
N VAL A 394 -7.88 -12.64 -0.70
CA VAL A 394 -7.03 -13.63 -0.04
C VAL A 394 -7.52 -13.77 1.40
N PHE A 395 -7.73 -15.01 1.82
CA PHE A 395 -8.10 -15.34 3.19
C PHE A 395 -7.06 -16.27 3.80
N ARG A 396 -6.79 -16.10 5.09
CA ARG A 396 -5.95 -16.98 5.88
C ARG A 396 -6.84 -17.93 6.69
N LEU A 397 -6.57 -19.22 6.61
CA LEU A 397 -7.27 -20.24 7.39
C LEU A 397 -6.32 -21.37 7.76
N GLY A 398 -6.46 -21.92 8.97
CA GLY A 398 -5.66 -23.05 9.42
C GLY A 398 -5.80 -24.26 8.51
N LEU A 399 -4.68 -24.83 8.07
CA LEU A 399 -4.67 -25.96 7.14
C LEU A 399 -5.31 -27.23 7.73
N GLY A 400 -5.38 -27.34 9.06
CA GLY A 400 -6.11 -28.39 9.77
C GLY A 400 -7.60 -28.10 9.99
N ALA A 401 -8.07 -26.91 9.62
CA ALA A 401 -9.43 -26.42 9.83
C ALA A 401 -10.06 -25.88 8.52
N LEU A 402 -9.63 -26.41 7.37
CA LEU A 402 -10.21 -26.05 6.08
C LEU A 402 -11.71 -26.32 6.06
N ALA A 403 -12.45 -25.39 5.47
CA ALA A 403 -13.90 -25.45 5.40
C ALA A 403 -14.44 -24.93 4.05
N PRO A 404 -15.70 -25.26 3.70
CA PRO A 404 -16.28 -24.86 2.41
C PRO A 404 -16.42 -23.35 2.23
N ASP A 405 -16.70 -22.62 3.31
CA ASP A 405 -16.88 -21.17 3.28
C ASP A 405 -15.69 -20.41 3.89
N VAL A 406 -14.56 -20.46 3.19
CA VAL A 406 -13.31 -19.82 3.62
C VAL A 406 -13.46 -18.31 3.83
N ALA A 407 -14.41 -17.64 3.14
CA ALA A 407 -14.63 -16.21 3.30
C ALA A 407 -15.29 -15.85 4.64
N ASP A 408 -16.08 -16.77 5.19
CA ASP A 408 -16.80 -16.60 6.45
C ASP A 408 -16.01 -17.17 7.65
N GLU A 409 -15.23 -18.23 7.42
CA GLU A 409 -14.46 -18.91 8.46
C GLU A 409 -12.99 -18.44 8.56
N GLY A 410 -12.45 -17.88 7.47
CA GLY A 410 -11.08 -17.39 7.41
C GLY A 410 -10.93 -15.91 7.78
N THR A 411 -9.70 -15.51 8.08
CA THR A 411 -9.34 -14.10 8.29
C THR A 411 -9.01 -13.47 6.93
N PHE A 412 -9.63 -12.34 6.59
CA PHE A 412 -9.24 -11.58 5.40
C PHE A 412 -7.76 -11.16 5.50
N VAL A 413 -7.03 -11.17 4.38
CA VAL A 413 -5.62 -10.76 4.32
C VAL A 413 -5.46 -9.54 3.42
N THR A 414 -5.97 -9.62 2.19
CA THR A 414 -5.85 -8.56 1.18
C THR A 414 -6.78 -8.85 0.00
N ASP A 415 -7.07 -7.84 -0.82
CA ASP A 415 -7.67 -8.02 -2.15
C ASP A 415 -6.71 -7.62 -3.31
N ASP A 416 -5.43 -7.40 -2.99
CA ASP A 416 -4.31 -7.26 -3.93
C ASP A 416 -3.09 -8.05 -3.45
N LEU A 417 -3.05 -9.34 -3.79
CA LEU A 417 -1.95 -10.24 -3.42
C LEU A 417 -0.56 -9.71 -3.85
N ILE A 418 -0.48 -9.05 -5.00
CA ILE A 418 0.78 -8.57 -5.55
C ILE A 418 1.25 -7.33 -4.77
N GLY A 419 0.38 -6.33 -4.59
CA GLY A 419 0.66 -5.15 -3.77
C GLY A 419 1.00 -5.51 -2.32
N TRP A 420 0.24 -6.41 -1.71
CA TRP A 420 0.50 -6.93 -0.38
C TRP A 420 1.88 -7.59 -0.25
N ALA A 421 2.27 -8.42 -1.22
CA ALA A 421 3.56 -9.08 -1.19
C ALA A 421 4.73 -8.10 -1.42
N THR A 422 4.55 -7.04 -2.22
CA THR A 422 5.57 -6.01 -2.42
C THR A 422 5.76 -5.12 -1.20
N GLY A 423 4.67 -4.73 -0.52
CA GLY A 423 4.74 -3.87 0.67
C GLY A 423 5.52 -4.51 1.82
N ARG A 424 5.43 -5.84 1.96
CA ARG A 424 6.16 -6.62 2.98
C ARG A 424 7.68 -6.73 2.77
N ARG A 425 8.23 -6.20 1.68
CA ARG A 425 9.69 -6.11 1.48
C ARG A 425 10.30 -4.85 2.11
N SER A 426 9.47 -3.85 2.39
CA SER A 426 9.92 -2.54 2.88
C SER A 426 9.97 -2.48 4.42
N GLU A 427 9.66 -3.58 5.12
CA GLU A 427 9.68 -3.69 6.59
C GLU A 427 10.94 -4.35 7.14
#